data_AF-A0A8R1DQU4-F1
#
_entry.id   AF-A0A8R1DQU4-F1
#
_cell.length_a   1.000
_cell.length_b   1.000
_cell.length_c   1.000
_cell.angle_alpha   90.00
_cell.angle_beta   90.00
_cell.angle_gamma   90.00
#
_symmetry.space_group_name_H-M   'P 1'
#
loop_
_entity.id
_entity.type
_entity.pdbx_description
1 polymer ?
#
loop_
_entity_poly.entity_id
_entity_poly.type
_entity_poly.pdbx_seq_one_letter_code
_entity_poly.pdbx_strand_id
1 'polypeptide(L)'
;MRNPNNLFLTALAVFDSCLLVTAFFIYAMEYIIEYTAAFDLYVAWLTYLRFAFALSHISQTGSVYITVAVTIERYLAVCHPKRSKRMCGPGGAAWTILGVTTFSVVFNCTKFFELQVTVNPNCPDGNNWQSYILLPSALASNPLYQQVYSLWVTNFVMVFFPFLTLLLFNAIIAYTIRQSLEKYDFHNQK
;
A
#
# COMPACT_ATOMS: atom_id res chain seq x y z
N MET A 1 7.27 -7.58 26.09
CA MET A 1 8.09 -6.57 25.37
C MET A 1 7.30 -6.05 24.17
N ARG A 2 6.46 -5.03 24.32
CA ARG A 2 5.71 -4.42 23.21
C ARG A 2 6.20 -2.97 23.05
N ASN A 3 7.35 -2.82 22.40
CA ASN A 3 7.87 -1.51 22.03
C ASN A 3 7.06 -1.03 20.81
N PRO A 4 6.48 0.19 20.79
CA PRO A 4 5.73 0.76 19.66
C PRO A 4 6.40 0.56 18.29
N ASN A 5 7.72 0.72 18.21
CA ASN A 5 8.52 0.44 17.01
C ASN A 5 8.30 -0.98 16.46
N ASN A 6 8.21 -1.99 17.32
CA ASN A 6 8.00 -3.37 16.87
C ASN A 6 6.59 -3.54 16.28
N LEU A 7 5.59 -2.80 16.77
CA LEU A 7 4.22 -2.90 16.28
C LEU A 7 4.10 -2.33 14.86
N PHE A 8 4.72 -1.18 14.58
CA PHE A 8 4.74 -0.62 13.23
C PHE A 8 5.51 -1.50 12.24
N LEU A 9 6.66 -2.05 12.65
CA LEU A 9 7.42 -2.97 11.81
C LEU A 9 6.64 -4.26 11.51
N THR A 10 5.92 -4.80 12.49
CA THR A 10 5.02 -5.94 12.25
C THR A 10 3.88 -5.56 11.30
N ALA A 11 3.24 -4.41 11.47
CA ALA A 11 2.18 -3.97 10.57
C ALA A 11 2.68 -3.78 9.13
N LEU A 12 3.87 -3.19 8.96
CA LEU A 12 4.53 -3.03 7.67
C LEU A 12 4.77 -4.39 7.01
N ALA A 13 5.37 -5.33 7.74
CA ALA A 13 5.64 -6.67 7.24
C ALA A 13 4.35 -7.41 6.82
N VAL A 14 3.25 -7.22 7.56
CA VAL A 14 1.93 -7.79 7.21
C VAL A 14 1.41 -7.20 5.90
N PHE A 15 1.46 -5.88 5.72
CA PHE A 15 1.01 -5.24 4.48
C PHE A 15 1.87 -5.67 3.28
N ASP A 16 3.19 -5.68 3.42
CA ASP A 16 4.11 -6.11 2.35
C ASP A 16 3.90 -7.59 2.00
N SER A 17 3.71 -8.45 3.01
CA SER A 17 3.42 -9.87 2.77
C SER A 17 2.08 -10.06 2.05
N CYS A 18 1.04 -9.33 2.46
CA CYS A 18 -0.26 -9.37 1.81
C CYS A 18 -0.20 -8.88 0.35
N LEU A 19 0.57 -7.80 0.11
CA LEU A 19 0.82 -7.29 -1.24
C LEU A 19 1.52 -8.34 -2.12
N LEU A 20 2.59 -8.97 -1.63
CA LEU A 20 3.32 -9.98 -2.41
C LEU A 20 2.45 -11.21 -2.70
N VAL A 21 1.71 -11.69 -1.71
CA VAL A 21 0.80 -12.83 -1.88
C VAL A 21 -0.28 -12.50 -2.92
N THR A 22 -0.95 -11.36 -2.79
CA THR A 22 -1.98 -10.96 -3.75
C THR A 22 -1.42 -10.71 -5.14
N ALA A 23 -0.28 -10.04 -5.27
CA ALA A 23 0.39 -9.83 -6.56
C ALA A 23 0.76 -11.14 -7.24
N PHE A 24 1.29 -12.12 -6.49
CA PHE A 24 1.58 -13.45 -7.02
C PHE A 24 0.31 -14.12 -7.56
N PHE A 25 -0.78 -14.15 -6.78
CA PHE A 25 -2.03 -14.78 -7.24
C PHE A 25 -2.72 -14.04 -8.39
N ILE A 26 -2.48 -12.75 -8.56
CA ILE A 26 -2.99 -12.00 -9.72
C ILE A 26 -2.17 -12.36 -10.95
N TYR A 27 -0.87 -12.09 -10.93
CA TYR A 27 -0.02 -12.11 -12.14
C TYR A 27 0.50 -13.51 -12.49
N ALA A 28 0.89 -14.33 -11.50
CA ALA A 28 1.42 -15.66 -11.79
C ALA A 28 0.31 -16.60 -12.29
N MET A 29 -0.90 -16.50 -11.74
CA MET A 29 -2.02 -17.31 -12.18
C MET A 29 -2.46 -16.95 -13.60
N GLU A 30 -2.48 -15.67 -13.96
CA GLU A 30 -2.75 -15.23 -15.34
C GLU A 30 -1.82 -15.94 -16.34
N TYR A 31 -0.52 -15.96 -16.05
CA TYR A 31 0.48 -16.64 -16.89
C TYR A 31 0.29 -18.17 -16.94
N ILE A 32 0.00 -18.81 -15.80
CA ILE A 32 -0.25 -20.26 -15.74
C ILE A 32 -1.49 -20.62 -16.55
N ILE A 33 -2.56 -19.83 -16.48
CA ILE A 33 -3.79 -20.05 -17.23
C ILE A 33 -3.53 -19.92 -18.73
N GLU A 34 -2.80 -18.89 -19.15
CA GLU A 34 -2.46 -18.69 -20.56
C GLU A 34 -1.64 -19.85 -21.11
N TYR A 35 -0.67 -20.35 -20.35
CA TYR A 35 0.17 -21.50 -20.75
C TYR A 35 -0.61 -22.82 -20.78
N THR A 36 -1.47 -23.08 -19.78
CA THR A 36 -2.19 -24.36 -19.65
C THR A 36 -3.50 -24.40 -20.43
N ALA A 37 -4.04 -23.25 -20.85
CA ALA A 37 -5.35 -23.10 -21.46
C ALA A 37 -6.50 -23.71 -20.63
N ALA A 38 -6.32 -23.84 -19.31
CA ALA A 38 -7.26 -24.50 -18.42
C ALA A 38 -8.46 -23.60 -18.08
N PHE A 39 -9.64 -23.93 -18.62
CA PHE A 39 -10.86 -23.15 -18.45
C PHE A 39 -11.34 -23.08 -16.99
N ASP A 40 -11.35 -24.20 -16.27
CA ASP A 40 -11.81 -24.24 -14.87
C ASP A 40 -10.95 -23.36 -13.96
N LEU A 41 -9.63 -23.35 -14.21
CA LEU A 41 -8.68 -22.49 -13.49
C LEU A 41 -8.93 -21.01 -13.80
N TYR A 42 -9.25 -20.69 -15.05
CA TYR A 42 -9.59 -19.34 -15.47
C TYR A 42 -10.86 -18.81 -14.78
N VAL A 43 -11.93 -19.61 -14.75
CA VAL A 43 -13.18 -19.25 -14.06
C VAL A 43 -12.95 -19.06 -12.56
N ALA A 44 -12.16 -19.93 -11.94
CA ALA A 44 -11.78 -19.79 -10.53
C ALA A 44 -11.01 -18.47 -10.30
N TRP A 45 -10.03 -18.16 -11.16
CA TRP A 45 -9.26 -16.91 -11.11
C TRP A 45 -10.14 -15.66 -11.22
N LEU A 46 -11.04 -15.62 -12.20
CA LEU A 46 -11.99 -14.50 -12.37
C LEU A 46 -12.85 -14.25 -11.14
N THR A 47 -13.18 -15.30 -10.37
CA THR A 47 -14.06 -15.20 -9.19
C THR A 47 -13.39 -14.42 -8.06
N TYR A 48 -12.10 -14.65 -7.79
CA TYR A 48 -11.39 -13.97 -6.70
C TYR A 48 -10.59 -12.74 -7.15
N LEU A 49 -10.35 -12.56 -8.45
CA LEU A 49 -9.49 -11.50 -8.98
C LEU A 49 -9.86 -10.10 -8.48
N ARG A 50 -11.15 -9.76 -8.47
CA ARG A 50 -11.64 -8.44 -7.99
C ARG A 50 -11.25 -8.18 -6.54
N PHE A 51 -11.39 -9.19 -5.69
CA PHE A 51 -11.01 -9.11 -4.28
C PHE A 51 -9.50 -9.04 -4.12
N ALA A 52 -8.74 -9.86 -4.85
CA ALA A 52 -7.29 -9.86 -4.82
C ALA A 52 -6.72 -8.51 -5.28
N PHE A 53 -7.29 -7.92 -6.34
CA PHE A 53 -6.88 -6.62 -6.88
C PHE A 53 -7.13 -5.48 -5.88
N ALA A 54 -8.33 -5.41 -5.31
CA ALA A 54 -8.63 -4.42 -4.27
C ALA A 54 -7.72 -4.59 -3.05
N LEU A 55 -7.52 -5.84 -2.58
CA LEU A 55 -6.67 -6.15 -1.43
C LEU A 55 -5.19 -5.81 -1.69
N SER A 56 -4.70 -6.02 -2.92
CA SER A 56 -3.36 -5.61 -3.35
C SER A 56 -3.18 -4.10 -3.21
N HIS A 57 -4.11 -3.30 -3.74
CA HIS A 57 -4.06 -1.84 -3.62
C HIS A 57 -4.19 -1.32 -2.18
N ILE A 58 -5.07 -1.94 -1.37
CA ILE A 58 -5.19 -1.64 0.06
C ILE A 58 -3.86 -1.93 0.78
N SER A 59 -3.25 -3.09 0.48
CA SER A 59 -1.98 -3.50 1.08
C SER A 59 -0.84 -2.56 0.71
N GLN A 60 -0.76 -2.18 -0.57
CA GLN A 60 0.21 -1.20 -1.05
C GLN A 60 0.07 0.15 -0.32
N THR A 61 -1.17 0.65 -0.21
CA THR A 61 -1.45 1.91 0.48
C THR A 61 -1.13 1.82 1.96
N GLY A 62 -1.49 0.70 2.61
CA GLY A 62 -1.13 0.42 4.00
C GLY A 62 0.38 0.49 4.24
N SER A 63 1.17 -0.18 3.40
CA SER A 63 2.64 -0.18 3.50
C SER A 63 3.24 1.23 3.40
N VAL A 64 2.81 2.01 2.42
CA VAL A 64 3.28 3.40 2.21
C VAL A 64 2.99 4.27 3.43
N TYR A 65 1.76 4.24 3.94
CA TYR A 65 1.36 5.11 5.04
C TYR A 65 1.88 4.64 6.41
N ILE A 66 2.09 3.33 6.61
CA ILE A 66 2.83 2.83 7.79
C ILE A 66 4.28 3.32 7.74
N THR A 67 4.92 3.30 6.57
CA THR A 67 6.29 3.81 6.42
C THR A 67 6.38 5.30 6.76
N VAL A 68 5.42 6.10 6.29
CA VAL A 68 5.31 7.53 6.68
C VAL A 68 5.12 7.68 8.19
N ALA A 69 4.23 6.88 8.80
CA ALA A 69 3.99 6.92 10.24
C ALA A 69 5.25 6.58 11.07
N VAL A 70 6.01 5.56 10.65
CA VAL A 70 7.30 5.20 11.27
C VAL A 70 8.29 6.35 11.19
N THR A 71 8.39 7.02 10.04
CA THR A 71 9.28 8.16 9.87
C THR A 71 8.89 9.34 10.76
N ILE A 72 7.59 9.61 10.90
CA ILE A 72 7.07 10.64 11.81
C ILE A 72 7.41 10.29 13.27
N GLU A 73 7.21 9.04 13.67
CA GLU A 73 7.56 8.58 15.02
C GLU A 73 9.07 8.76 15.30
N ARG A 74 9.92 8.37 14.35
CA ARG A 74 11.38 8.56 14.44
C ARG A 74 11.75 10.03 14.55
N TYR A 75 11.13 10.89 13.74
CA TYR A 75 11.32 12.33 13.80
C TYR A 75 10.95 12.88 15.18
N LEU A 76 9.78 12.50 15.72
CA LEU A 76 9.37 12.90 17.06
C LEU A 76 10.31 12.38 18.14
N ALA A 77 10.82 11.16 18.02
CA ALA A 77 11.76 10.58 18.98
C ALA A 77 13.09 11.34 19.03
N VAL A 78 13.59 11.79 17.87
CA VAL A 78 14.86 12.51 17.74
C VAL A 78 14.71 13.99 18.09
N CYS A 79 13.80 14.70 17.44
CA CYS A 79 13.69 16.16 17.59
C CYS A 79 12.84 16.59 18.79
N HIS A 80 11.89 15.75 19.24
CA HIS A 80 10.93 16.08 20.30
C HIS A 80 10.70 14.92 21.29
N PRO A 81 11.74 14.44 21.99
CA PRO A 81 11.69 13.23 22.81
C PRO A 81 10.61 13.26 23.90
N LYS A 82 10.30 14.44 24.48
CA LYS A 82 9.22 14.60 25.46
C LYS A 82 7.83 14.35 24.86
N ARG A 83 7.61 14.77 23.61
CA ARG A 83 6.33 14.58 22.89
C ARG A 83 6.20 13.14 22.37
N SER A 84 7.30 12.55 21.91
CA SER A 84 7.36 11.14 21.51
C SER A 84 6.92 10.21 22.64
N LYS A 85 7.45 10.39 23.87
CA LYS A 85 7.04 9.56 25.02
C LYS A 85 5.54 9.61 25.34
N ARG A 86 4.85 10.71 24.99
CA ARG A 86 3.41 10.87 25.22
C ARG A 86 2.54 10.36 24.07
N MET A 87 2.97 10.58 22.82
CA MET A 87 2.17 10.25 21.62
C MET A 87 2.51 8.89 21.02
N CYS A 88 3.78 8.46 21.09
CA CYS A 88 4.30 7.24 20.49
C CYS A 88 4.27 6.06 21.48
N GLY A 89 3.25 5.97 22.34
CA GLY A 89 3.06 4.80 23.20
C GLY A 89 2.48 3.61 22.42
N PRO A 90 2.47 2.38 23.00
CA PRO A 90 1.89 1.20 22.35
C PRO A 90 0.42 1.38 21.94
N GLY A 91 -0.37 2.10 22.74
CA GLY A 91 -1.76 2.44 22.40
C GLY A 91 -1.87 3.42 21.24
N GLY A 92 -1.01 4.44 21.20
CA GLY A 92 -0.96 5.41 20.10
C GLY A 92 -0.56 4.74 18.79
N ALA A 93 0.45 3.86 18.80
CA ALA A 93 0.86 3.09 17.63
C ALA A 93 -0.27 2.22 17.07
N ALA A 94 -1.04 1.55 17.94
CA ALA A 94 -2.20 0.76 17.52
C ALA A 94 -3.30 1.62 16.87
N TRP A 95 -3.61 2.79 17.44
CA TRP A 95 -4.56 3.74 16.84
C TRP A 95 -4.08 4.27 15.50
N THR A 96 -2.79 4.57 15.36
CA THR A 96 -2.20 4.99 14.08
C THR A 96 -2.33 3.89 13.04
N ILE A 97 -1.99 2.65 13.38
CA ILE A 97 -2.14 1.50 12.46
C ILE A 97 -3.60 1.32 12.06
N LEU A 98 -4.53 1.36 13.02
CA LEU A 98 -5.96 1.25 12.73
C LEU A 98 -6.45 2.38 11.79
N GLY A 99 -6.00 3.61 12.03
CA GLY A 99 -6.29 4.76 11.19
C GLY A 99 -5.76 4.59 9.76
N VAL A 100 -4.51 4.14 9.63
CA VAL A 100 -3.89 3.83 8.33
C VAL A 100 -4.64 2.72 7.62
N THR A 101 -4.95 1.60 8.29
CA THR A 101 -5.71 0.50 7.70
C THR A 101 -7.08 0.98 7.21
N THR A 102 -7.79 1.76 8.03
CA THR A 102 -9.11 2.30 7.67
C THR A 102 -9.01 3.23 6.45
N PHE A 103 -8.03 4.13 6.45
CA PHE A 103 -7.77 5.01 5.32
C PHE A 103 -7.46 4.23 4.05
N SER A 104 -6.59 3.22 4.12
CA SER A 104 -6.25 2.37 2.98
C SER A 104 -7.45 1.64 2.40
N VAL A 105 -8.35 1.13 3.25
CA VAL A 105 -9.59 0.47 2.81
C VAL A 105 -10.52 1.47 2.15
N VAL A 106 -10.76 2.63 2.76
CA VAL A 106 -11.68 3.65 2.22
C VAL A 106 -11.16 4.23 0.91
N PHE A 107 -9.87 4.56 0.84
CA PHE A 107 -9.26 5.13 -0.36
C PHE A 107 -9.27 4.15 -1.54
N ASN A 108 -9.13 2.85 -1.29
CA ASN A 108 -9.10 1.86 -2.37
C ASN A 108 -10.42 1.12 -2.55
N CYS A 109 -11.50 1.51 -1.86
CA CYS A 109 -12.79 0.83 -1.97
C CYS A 109 -13.33 0.88 -3.42
N THR A 110 -13.04 1.96 -4.14
CA THR A 110 -13.45 2.13 -5.54
C THR A 110 -12.78 1.14 -6.48
N LYS A 111 -11.57 0.65 -6.15
CA LYS A 111 -10.81 -0.33 -6.96
C LYS A 111 -11.55 -1.64 -7.15
N PHE A 112 -12.38 -2.04 -6.17
CA PHE A 112 -13.22 -3.22 -6.29
C PHE A 112 -14.23 -3.10 -7.45
N PHE A 113 -14.70 -1.88 -7.74
CA PHE A 113 -15.69 -1.62 -8.78
C PHE A 113 -15.05 -1.28 -10.13
N GLU A 114 -13.73 -1.22 -10.26
CA GLU A 114 -13.06 -0.87 -11.52
C GLU A 114 -12.99 -2.04 -12.51
N LEU A 115 -13.10 -3.29 -12.02
CA LEU A 115 -12.92 -4.51 -12.83
C LEU A 115 -14.27 -5.15 -13.22
N GLN A 116 -14.52 -5.28 -14.53
CA GLN A 116 -15.69 -5.95 -15.07
C GLN A 116 -15.28 -7.17 -15.92
N VAL A 117 -15.85 -8.34 -15.58
CA VAL A 117 -15.76 -9.54 -16.42
C VAL A 117 -16.86 -9.45 -17.48
N THR A 118 -16.49 -9.60 -18.74
CA THR A 118 -17.42 -9.55 -19.89
C THR A 118 -17.16 -10.72 -20.82
N VAL A 119 -18.17 -11.09 -21.61
CA VAL A 119 -18.03 -12.17 -22.62
C VAL A 119 -17.23 -11.65 -23.81
N ASN A 120 -16.27 -12.44 -24.27
CA ASN A 120 -15.47 -12.11 -25.43
C ASN A 120 -16.32 -12.20 -26.71
N PRO A 121 -16.50 -11.10 -27.48
CA PRO A 121 -17.28 -11.13 -28.72
C PRO A 121 -16.66 -12.04 -29.78
N ASN A 122 -15.35 -12.33 -29.72
CA ASN A 122 -14.67 -13.19 -30.67
C ASN A 122 -14.88 -14.70 -30.38
N CYS A 123 -15.26 -15.07 -29.15
CA CYS A 123 -15.44 -16.45 -28.72
C CYS A 123 -16.62 -16.58 -27.74
N PRO A 124 -17.88 -16.37 -28.20
CA PRO A 124 -19.05 -16.30 -27.34
C PRO A 124 -19.52 -17.66 -26.80
N ASP A 125 -18.88 -18.76 -27.24
CA ASP A 125 -19.34 -20.14 -26.99
C ASP A 125 -19.32 -20.55 -25.51
N GLY A 126 -18.71 -19.75 -24.63
CA GLY A 126 -18.69 -19.97 -23.17
C GLY A 126 -17.91 -21.21 -22.71
N ASN A 127 -17.27 -21.93 -23.65
CA ASN A 127 -16.68 -23.24 -23.43
C ASN A 127 -15.14 -23.23 -23.43
N ASN A 128 -14.51 -22.07 -23.70
CA ASN A 128 -13.07 -21.93 -23.80
C ASN A 128 -12.56 -20.86 -22.83
N TRP A 129 -11.29 -20.95 -22.43
CA TRP A 129 -10.62 -19.94 -21.58
C TRP A 129 -10.61 -18.53 -22.19
N GLN A 130 -10.80 -18.41 -23.51
CA GLN A 130 -10.91 -17.13 -24.21
C GLN A 130 -12.31 -16.52 -24.18
N SER A 131 -13.31 -17.19 -23.61
CA SER A 131 -14.71 -16.74 -23.65
C SER A 131 -15.03 -15.59 -22.71
N TYR A 132 -14.17 -15.30 -21.74
CA TYR A 132 -14.29 -14.11 -20.89
C TYR A 132 -13.07 -13.20 -21.06
N ILE A 133 -13.30 -11.90 -20.89
CA ILE A 133 -12.26 -10.88 -20.90
C ILE A 133 -12.50 -9.89 -19.76
N LEU A 134 -11.41 -9.33 -19.25
CA LEU A 134 -11.43 -8.28 -18.25
C LEU A 134 -11.44 -6.93 -18.95
N LEU A 135 -12.47 -6.14 -18.67
CA LEU A 135 -12.60 -4.77 -19.16
C LEU A 135 -12.74 -3.81 -17.99
N PRO A 136 -12.31 -2.55 -18.16
CA PRO A 136 -12.66 -1.49 -17.23
C PRO A 136 -14.18 -1.39 -17.13
N SER A 137 -14.69 -1.26 -15.91
CA SER A 137 -16.11 -1.03 -15.67
C SER A 137 -16.56 0.35 -16.15
N ALA A 138 -17.87 0.60 -16.19
CA ALA A 138 -18.42 1.92 -16.53
C ALA A 138 -17.85 3.07 -15.65
N LEU A 139 -17.46 2.78 -14.41
CA LEU A 139 -16.79 3.74 -13.54
C LEU A 139 -15.37 4.03 -14.05
N ALA A 140 -14.60 2.98 -14.34
CA ALA A 140 -13.21 3.09 -14.79
C ALA A 140 -13.09 3.67 -16.22
N SER A 141 -14.10 3.45 -17.07
CA SER A 141 -14.16 4.01 -18.43
C SER A 141 -14.54 5.49 -18.48
N ASN A 142 -14.97 6.09 -17.36
CA ASN A 142 -15.31 7.49 -17.32
C ASN A 142 -14.02 8.34 -17.42
N PRO A 143 -13.90 9.25 -18.42
CA PRO A 143 -12.67 10.02 -18.62
C PRO A 143 -12.33 10.94 -17.44
N LEU A 144 -13.34 11.48 -16.76
CA LEU A 144 -13.12 12.29 -15.55
C LEU A 144 -12.59 11.44 -14.40
N TYR A 145 -13.12 10.22 -14.23
CA TYR A 145 -12.63 9.29 -13.20
C TYR A 145 -11.17 8.90 -13.49
N GLN A 146 -10.87 8.52 -14.73
CA GLN A 146 -9.53 8.11 -15.13
C GLN A 146 -8.51 9.25 -14.94
N GLN A 147 -8.82 10.45 -15.42
CA GLN A 147 -7.88 11.57 -15.34
C GLN A 147 -7.78 12.15 -13.93
N VAL A 148 -8.89 12.44 -13.26
CA VAL A 148 -8.84 13.11 -11.96
C VAL A 148 -8.50 12.12 -10.86
N TYR A 149 -9.27 11.05 -10.73
CA TYR A 149 -9.13 10.12 -9.61
C TYR A 149 -7.93 9.19 -9.83
N SER A 150 -7.95 8.39 -10.90
CA SER A 150 -6.97 7.33 -11.10
C SER A 150 -5.56 7.85 -11.39
N LEU A 151 -5.44 9.01 -12.04
CA LEU A 151 -4.14 9.62 -12.33
C LEU A 151 -3.74 10.63 -11.26
N TRP A 152 -4.43 11.77 -11.15
CA TRP A 152 -3.96 12.87 -10.30
C TRP A 152 -4.08 12.58 -8.81
N VAL A 153 -5.25 12.18 -8.32
CA VAL A 153 -5.47 11.92 -6.89
C VAL A 153 -4.58 10.77 -6.43
N THR A 154 -4.58 9.64 -7.15
CA THR A 154 -3.74 8.50 -6.77
C THR A 154 -2.25 8.84 -6.76
N ASN A 155 -1.70 9.51 -7.78
CA ASN A 155 -0.28 9.87 -7.78
C ASN A 155 0.06 10.87 -6.67
N PHE A 156 -0.79 11.85 -6.39
CA PHE A 156 -0.53 12.81 -5.32
C PHE A 156 -0.50 12.13 -3.95
N VAL A 157 -1.50 11.30 -3.67
CA VAL A 157 -1.70 10.61 -2.39
C VAL A 157 -0.65 9.51 -2.18
N MET A 158 -0.34 8.72 -3.20
CA MET A 158 0.53 7.55 -3.08
C MET A 158 2.01 7.82 -3.38
N VAL A 159 2.32 8.84 -4.18
CA VAL A 159 3.70 9.10 -4.64
C VAL A 159 4.21 10.41 -4.09
N PHE A 160 3.63 11.54 -4.51
CA PHE A 160 4.19 12.85 -4.20
C PHE A 160 4.19 13.16 -2.70
N PHE A 161 3.04 12.99 -2.03
CA PHE A 161 2.92 13.31 -0.62
C PHE A 161 3.81 12.42 0.28
N PRO A 162 3.81 11.07 0.15
CA PRO A 162 4.68 10.21 0.96
C PRO A 162 6.16 10.48 0.69
N PHE A 163 6.55 10.65 -0.58
CA PHE A 163 7.94 10.91 -0.95
C PHE A 163 8.46 12.20 -0.32
N LEU A 164 7.72 13.31 -0.46
CA LEU A 164 8.10 14.59 0.13
C LEU A 164 8.19 14.49 1.65
N THR A 165 7.24 13.81 2.29
CA THR A 165 7.21 13.63 3.74
C THR A 165 8.44 12.84 4.23
N LEU A 166 8.76 11.73 3.55
CA LEU A 166 9.93 10.91 3.87
C LEU A 166 11.22 11.69 3.65
N LEU A 167 11.35 12.39 2.52
CA LEU A 167 12.53 13.17 2.20
C LEU A 167 12.81 14.24 3.26
N LEU A 168 11.79 15.04 3.61
CA LEU A 168 11.93 16.13 4.57
C LEU A 168 12.27 15.61 5.96
N PHE A 169 11.51 14.64 6.48
CA PHE A 169 11.75 14.13 7.83
C PHE A 169 13.05 13.36 7.94
N ASN A 170 13.41 12.52 6.96
CA ASN A 170 14.70 11.83 6.99
C ASN A 170 15.88 12.81 6.89
N ALA A 171 15.78 13.89 6.11
CA ALA A 171 16.81 14.92 6.06
C ALA A 171 16.99 15.63 7.41
N ILE A 172 15.89 15.99 8.08
CA ILE A 172 15.94 16.63 9.41
C ILE A 172 16.52 15.68 10.46
N ILE A 173 16.11 14.41 10.45
CA ILE A 173 16.65 13.37 11.35
C ILE A 173 18.16 13.25 11.15
N ALA A 174 18.63 13.11 9.90
CA ALA A 174 20.05 12.97 9.58
C ALA A 174 20.85 14.19 10.06
N TYR A 175 20.35 15.40 9.82
CA TYR A 175 20.97 16.63 10.28
C TYR A 175 21.07 16.70 11.82
N THR A 176 19.99 16.37 12.52
CA THR A 176 19.92 16.44 13.99
C THR A 176 20.84 15.42 14.65
N ILE A 177 20.91 14.20 14.10
CA ILE A 177 21.82 13.16 14.59
C ILE A 177 23.27 13.59 14.42
N ARG A 178 23.64 14.12 13.25
CA ARG A 178 25.00 14.62 13.00
C ARG A 178 25.41 15.70 13.98
N GLN A 179 24.55 16.70 14.20
CA GLN A 179 24.82 17.76 15.18
C GLN A 179 24.98 17.22 16.61
N SER A 180 24.21 16.18 16.97
CA SER A 180 24.29 15.57 18.30
C SER A 180 25.61 14.80 18.50
N LEU A 181 26.09 14.13 17.46
CA LEU A 181 27.39 13.43 17.46
C LEU A 181 28.56 14.42 17.57
N GLU A 182 28.54 15.50 16.79
CA GLU A 182 29.58 16.55 16.84
C GLU A 182 29.70 17.18 18.24
N LYS A 183 28.57 17.40 18.93
CA LYS A 183 28.56 17.88 20.33
C LYS A 183 29.13 16.86 21.32
N TYR A 184 28.87 15.58 21.11
CA TYR A 184 29.35 14.50 21.97
C TYR A 184 30.87 14.36 21.87
N ASP A 185 31.42 14.39 20.65
CA ASP A 185 32.87 14.31 20.42
C ASP A 185 33.61 15.51 21.04
N PHE A 186 33.04 16.72 20.92
CA PHE A 186 33.62 17.91 21.55
C PHE A 186 33.63 17.84 23.08
N HIS A 187 32.64 17.18 23.70
CA HIS A 187 32.57 17.03 25.15
C HIS A 187 33.51 15.92 25.68
N ASN A 188 33.87 14.93 24.86
CA ASN A 188 34.81 13.87 25.21
C ASN A 188 36.28 14.23 24.95
N GLN A 189 36.55 15.29 24.18
CA GLN A 189 37.91 15.80 23.94
C GLN A 189 38.37 16.83 25.00
N LYS A 190 37.51 17.23 25.93
CA LYS A 190 37.83 18.09 27.08
C LYS A 190 37.95 17.28 28.36
#